data_AF-A0AAV5ZRX4-F1
#
_entry.id   AF-A0AAV5ZRX4-F1
#
_cell.length_a   1.000
_cell.length_b   1.000
_cell.length_c   1.000
_cell.angle_alpha   90.00
_cell.angle_beta   90.00
_cell.angle_gamma   90.00
#
_symmetry.space_group_name_H-M   'P 1'
#
loop_
_entity.id
_entity.type
_entity.pdbx_description
1 polymer ?
#
loop_
_entity_poly.entity_id
_entity_poly.type
_entity_poly.pdbx_seq_one_letter_code
_entity_poly.pdbx_strand_id
1 'polypeptide(L)'
;REGHPIRSFRRAWLTAGRQAGVHRVPHDFRRTAVRNLERAGVPRSTAMAMVGHRTESIYRRYAIVDEAMLREGAAKLSAFHQGEHQAQVVPLPGGRLPRRRQKNTASDTVSR
;
A
#
# COMPACT_ATOMS: atom_id res chain seq x y z
N ARG A 1 1.15 -35.83 -14.75
CA ARG A 1 1.02 -35.52 -16.21
C ARG A 1 2.38 -35.02 -16.68
N GLU A 2 2.99 -35.73 -17.62
CA GLU A 2 4.38 -35.56 -18.09
C GLU A 2 4.58 -34.30 -18.95
N GLY A 3 4.41 -33.11 -18.36
CA GLY A 3 4.85 -31.84 -18.96
C GLY A 3 4.21 -31.44 -20.30
N HIS A 4 3.25 -32.22 -20.84
CA HIS A 4 2.67 -31.92 -22.14
C HIS A 4 1.89 -30.59 -22.12
N PRO A 5 2.06 -29.74 -23.15
CA PRO A 5 1.36 -28.47 -23.25
C PRO A 5 -0.16 -28.66 -23.22
N ILE A 6 -0.83 -27.89 -22.37
CA ILE A 6 -2.30 -27.87 -22.33
C ILE A 6 -2.79 -27.16 -23.59
N ARG A 7 -3.30 -27.94 -24.56
CA ARG A 7 -3.83 -27.38 -25.83
C ARG A 7 -5.15 -26.63 -25.63
N SER A 8 -5.97 -27.01 -24.65
CA SER A 8 -7.21 -26.30 -24.32
C SER A 8 -7.66 -26.56 -22.88
N PHE A 9 -7.87 -25.49 -22.13
CA PHE A 9 -8.42 -25.55 -20.77
C PHE A 9 -9.97 -25.52 -20.75
N ARG A 10 -10.60 -25.17 -21.89
CA ARG A 10 -12.05 -24.89 -21.97
C ARG A 10 -12.91 -26.09 -21.57
N ARG A 11 -12.54 -27.30 -22.01
CA ARG A 11 -13.28 -28.52 -21.64
C ARG A 11 -13.27 -28.77 -20.14
N ALA A 12 -12.08 -28.68 -19.53
CA ALA A 12 -11.92 -28.85 -18.09
C ALA A 12 -12.74 -27.79 -17.32
N TRP A 13 -12.70 -26.54 -17.78
CA TRP A 13 -13.48 -25.45 -17.19
C TRP A 13 -14.98 -25.67 -17.27
N LEU A 14 -15.51 -26.07 -18.43
CA LEU A 14 -16.94 -26.35 -18.59
C LEU A 14 -17.39 -27.52 -17.71
N THR A 15 -16.57 -28.55 -17.57
CA THR A 15 -16.85 -29.66 -16.66
C THR A 15 -16.88 -29.20 -15.21
N ALA A 16 -15.89 -28.42 -14.78
CA ALA A 16 -15.86 -27.85 -13.43
C ALA A 16 -17.06 -26.95 -13.15
N GLY A 17 -17.43 -26.07 -14.10
CA GLY A 17 -18.62 -25.21 -13.98
C GLY A 17 -19.92 -26.00 -13.84
N ARG A 18 -20.08 -27.08 -14.62
CA ARG A 18 -21.24 -27.98 -14.48
C ARG A 18 -21.28 -28.67 -13.11
N GLN A 19 -20.15 -29.16 -12.62
CA GLN A 19 -20.05 -29.81 -11.31
C GLN A 19 -20.34 -28.82 -10.16
N ALA A 20 -19.87 -27.58 -10.30
CA ALA A 20 -20.10 -26.53 -9.31
C ALA A 20 -21.47 -25.83 -9.46
N GLY A 21 -22.29 -26.20 -10.44
CA GLY A 21 -23.60 -25.58 -10.69
C GLY A 21 -23.54 -24.11 -11.12
N VAL A 22 -22.41 -23.65 -11.65
CA VAL A 22 -22.19 -22.24 -12.03
C VAL A 22 -21.79 -22.10 -13.50
N HIS A 23 -22.37 -21.11 -14.18
CA HIS A 23 -21.95 -20.72 -15.52
C HIS A 23 -21.21 -19.38 -15.45
N ARG A 24 -19.88 -19.44 -15.42
CA ARG A 24 -18.99 -18.27 -15.39
C ARG A 24 -17.85 -18.45 -16.36
N VAL A 25 -17.37 -17.36 -16.93
CA VAL A 25 -16.14 -17.35 -17.72
C VAL A 25 -14.95 -17.11 -16.80
N PRO A 26 -13.74 -17.60 -17.10
CA PRO A 26 -12.54 -17.33 -16.29
C PRO A 26 -12.29 -15.83 -16.08
N HIS A 27 -12.73 -15.00 -17.04
CA HIS A 27 -12.66 -13.55 -16.93
C HIS A 27 -13.41 -13.00 -15.70
N ASP A 28 -14.51 -13.63 -15.29
CA ASP A 28 -15.28 -13.21 -14.11
C ASP A 28 -14.46 -13.31 -12.82
N PHE A 29 -13.57 -14.31 -12.75
CA PHE A 29 -12.70 -14.52 -11.60
C PHE A 29 -11.62 -13.45 -11.48
N ARG A 30 -11.17 -12.87 -12.60
CA ARG A 30 -10.23 -11.75 -12.59
C ARG A 30 -10.86 -10.52 -11.93
N ARG A 31 -12.16 -10.27 -12.14
CA ARG A 31 -12.91 -9.20 -11.47
C ARG A 31 -13.09 -9.47 -9.98
N THR A 32 -13.47 -10.70 -9.62
CA THR A 32 -13.63 -11.11 -8.20
C THR A 32 -12.30 -11.03 -7.45
N ALA A 33 -11.20 -11.48 -8.04
CA ALA A 33 -9.88 -11.43 -7.44
C ALA A 33 -9.47 -10.00 -7.07
N VAL A 34 -9.60 -9.04 -8.00
CA VAL A 34 -9.26 -7.63 -7.73
C VAL A 34 -10.12 -7.06 -6.60
N ARG A 35 -11.44 -7.31 -6.61
CA ARG A 35 -12.32 -6.83 -5.53
C ARG A 35 -11.99 -7.44 -4.16
N ASN A 36 -11.62 -8.72 -4.13
CA ASN A 36 -11.26 -9.38 -2.88
C ASN A 36 -9.93 -8.85 -2.32
N LEU A 37 -8.95 -8.59 -3.17
CA LEU A 37 -7.66 -7.99 -2.77
C LEU A 37 -7.87 -6.59 -2.20
N GLU A 38 -8.69 -5.78 -2.85
CA GLU A 38 -9.08 -4.45 -2.37
C GLU A 38 -9.77 -4.50 -1.00
N ARG A 39 -10.75 -5.40 -0.82
CA ARG A 39 -11.43 -5.58 0.46
C ARG A 39 -10.51 -6.11 1.56
N ALA A 40 -9.51 -6.90 1.21
CA ALA A 40 -8.48 -7.33 2.14
C ALA A 40 -7.47 -6.22 2.47
N GLY A 41 -7.59 -5.03 1.86
CA GLY A 41 -6.67 -3.90 2.07
C GLY A 41 -5.28 -4.14 1.47
N VAL A 42 -5.16 -5.02 0.46
CA VAL A 42 -3.88 -5.29 -0.19
C VAL A 42 -3.46 -4.07 -1.00
N PRO A 43 -2.20 -3.60 -0.87
CA PRO A 43 -1.71 -2.49 -1.68
C PRO A 43 -1.84 -2.78 -3.17
N ARG A 44 -2.24 -1.76 -3.93
CA ARG A 44 -2.49 -1.83 -5.37
C ARG A 44 -1.35 -2.44 -6.17
N SER A 45 -0.11 -2.04 -5.89
CA SER A 45 1.08 -2.57 -6.57
C SER A 45 1.23 -4.09 -6.36
N THR A 46 1.01 -4.56 -5.13
CA THR A 46 1.01 -5.98 -4.77
C THR A 46 -0.14 -6.72 -5.46
N ALA A 47 -1.34 -6.15 -5.44
CA ALA A 47 -2.50 -6.74 -6.09
C ALA A 47 -2.31 -6.88 -7.62
N MET A 48 -1.72 -5.88 -8.27
CA MET A 48 -1.39 -5.95 -9.70
C MET A 48 -0.38 -7.05 -10.02
N ALA A 49 0.66 -7.21 -9.18
CA ALA A 49 1.64 -8.27 -9.34
C ALA A 49 1.00 -9.67 -9.17
N MET A 50 0.15 -9.86 -8.16
CA MET A 50 -0.53 -11.13 -7.90
C MET A 50 -1.45 -11.56 -9.05
N VAL A 51 -2.21 -10.63 -9.64
CA VAL A 51 -3.15 -10.96 -10.73
C VAL A 51 -2.48 -10.88 -12.12
N GLY A 52 -1.22 -10.44 -12.20
CA GLY A 52 -0.46 -10.32 -13.45
C GLY A 52 -0.99 -9.22 -14.38
N HIS A 53 -1.42 -8.09 -13.81
CA HIS A 53 -1.87 -6.94 -14.60
C HIS A 53 -0.68 -6.06 -14.95
N ARG A 54 -0.42 -5.89 -16.24
CA ARG A 54 0.62 -4.96 -16.74
C ARG A 54 0.16 -3.52 -16.74
N THR A 55 -1.14 -3.28 -16.86
CA THR A 55 -1.73 -1.94 -16.98
C THR A 55 -2.79 -1.72 -15.91
N GLU A 56 -2.90 -0.45 -15.52
CA GLU A 56 -3.75 0.02 -14.42
C GLU A 56 -5.24 0.11 -14.78
N SER A 57 -5.56 0.03 -16.08
CA SER A 57 -6.90 0.26 -16.61
C SER A 57 -7.94 -0.75 -16.11
N ILE A 58 -7.53 -2.01 -15.92
CA ILE A 58 -8.41 -3.06 -15.39
C ILE A 58 -8.68 -2.84 -13.90
N TYR A 59 -7.66 -2.44 -13.15
CA TYR A 59 -7.78 -2.22 -11.72
C TYR A 59 -8.73 -1.07 -11.41
N ARG A 60 -8.58 0.08 -12.11
CA ARG A 60 -9.51 1.22 -11.99
C ARG A 60 -10.97 0.84 -12.28
N ARG A 61 -11.21 -0.09 -13.21
CA ARG A 61 -12.56 -0.53 -13.59
C ARG A 61 -13.23 -1.38 -12.50
N TYR A 62 -12.45 -2.07 -11.66
CA TYR A 62 -12.96 -3.01 -10.68
C TYR A 62 -12.81 -2.56 -9.23
N ALA A 63 -11.90 -1.62 -8.94
CA ALA A 63 -11.78 -0.90 -7.68
C ALA A 63 -12.91 0.13 -7.50
N ILE A 64 -14.16 -0.32 -7.66
CA ILE A 64 -15.33 0.48 -7.30
C ILE A 64 -15.44 0.41 -5.78
N VAL A 65 -15.02 1.49 -5.14
CA VAL A 65 -15.11 1.66 -3.69
C VAL A 65 -16.58 1.64 -3.27
N ASP A 66 -16.92 0.82 -2.27
CA ASP A 66 -18.22 0.82 -1.63
C ASP A 66 -18.19 1.65 -0.33
N GLU A 67 -19.35 2.08 0.17
CA GLU A 67 -19.45 2.95 1.34
C GLU A 67 -18.82 2.33 2.60
N ALA A 68 -18.90 1.00 2.72
CA ALA A 68 -18.30 0.25 3.82
C ALA A 68 -16.76 0.36 3.80
N MET A 69 -16.14 0.24 2.62
CA MET A 69 -14.70 0.43 2.45
C MET A 69 -14.25 1.85 2.79
N LEU A 70 -15.05 2.89 2.48
CA LEU A 70 -14.73 4.27 2.89
C LEU A 70 -14.74 4.42 4.41
N ARG A 71 -15.76 3.87 5.08
CA ARG A 71 -15.87 3.91 6.54
C ARG A 71 -14.71 3.17 7.21
N GLU A 72 -14.35 2.00 6.70
CA GLU A 72 -13.22 1.21 7.18
C GLU A 72 -11.88 1.94 6.96
N GLY A 73 -11.70 2.56 5.79
CA GLY A 73 -10.52 3.37 5.49
C GLY A 73 -10.38 4.57 6.45
N ALA A 74 -11.48 5.28 6.72
CA ALA A 74 -11.50 6.38 7.68
C ALA A 74 -11.17 5.91 9.11
N ALA A 75 -11.70 4.77 9.53
CA ALA A 75 -11.43 4.19 10.85
C ALA A 75 -9.94 3.78 10.99
N LYS A 76 -9.37 3.13 9.97
CA LYS A 76 -7.95 2.77 9.93
C LYS A 76 -7.04 4.00 10.01
N LEU A 77 -7.38 5.07 9.30
CA LEU A 77 -6.64 6.34 9.34
C LEU A 77 -6.71 6.98 10.74
N SER A 78 -7.90 7.01 11.35
CA SER A 78 -8.07 7.54 12.70
C SER A 78 -7.24 6.76 13.73
N ALA A 79 -7.27 5.43 13.68
CA ALA A 79 -6.47 4.58 14.57
C ALA A 79 -4.95 4.78 14.38
N PHE A 80 -4.49 4.95 13.14
CA PHE A 80 -3.09 5.22 12.84
C PHE A 80 -2.61 6.52 13.53
N HIS A 81 -3.37 7.62 13.39
CA HIS A 81 -3.02 8.89 14.03
C HIS A 81 -3.10 8.85 15.56
N GLN A 82 -4.05 8.11 16.13
CA GLN A 82 -4.12 7.92 17.59
C GLN A 82 -2.85 7.23 18.14
N GLY A 83 -2.24 6.33 17.38
CA GLY A 83 -0.95 5.72 17.72
C GLY A 83 0.23 6.72 17.67
N GLU A 84 0.24 7.64 16.70
CA GLU A 84 1.27 8.69 16.62
C GLU A 84 1.15 9.73 17.74
N HIS A 85 -0.07 10.07 18.16
CA HIS A 85 -0.29 10.96 19.31
C HIS A 85 0.16 10.35 20.66
N GLN A 86 0.36 9.03 20.73
CA GLN A 86 0.94 8.36 21.89
C GLN A 86 2.47 8.27 21.85
N ALA A 87 3.12 8.66 20.74
CA ALA A 87 4.57 8.82 20.72
C ALA A 87 4.93 9.97 21.67
N GLN A 88 5.47 9.60 22.82
CA GLN A 88 5.80 10.49 23.92
C GLN A 88 6.64 11.66 23.40
N VAL A 89 6.07 12.87 23.42
CA VAL A 89 6.82 14.11 23.17
C VAL A 89 7.76 14.30 24.35
N VAL A 90 8.95 13.67 24.28
CA VAL A 90 10.01 13.89 25.25
C VAL A 90 10.51 15.32 25.05
N PRO A 91 10.39 16.20 26.06
CA PRO A 91 10.99 17.52 25.97
C PRO A 91 12.49 17.32 25.76
N LEU A 92 13.04 17.85 24.66
CA LEU A 92 14.49 17.95 24.55
C LEU A 92 14.98 18.70 25.80
N PRO A 93 15.85 18.10 26.64
CA PRO A 93 16.37 18.82 27.78
C PRO A 93 17.07 20.07 27.25
N GLY A 94 16.65 21.23 27.75
CA GLY A 94 17.18 22.54 27.39
C GLY A 94 18.66 22.66 27.76
N GLY A 95 19.52 22.05 26.96
CA GLY A 95 20.97 22.18 27.05
C GLY A 95 21.33 23.59 26.62
N ARG A 96 21.74 24.43 27.57
CA ARG A 96 22.43 25.68 27.28
C ARG A 96 23.63 25.35 26.42
N LEU A 97 23.57 25.70 25.13
CA LEU A 97 24.74 25.66 24.26
C LEU A 97 25.84 26.50 24.93
N PRO A 98 27.07 25.98 25.10
CA PRO A 98 28.16 26.78 25.65
C PRO A 98 28.37 28.00 24.74
N ARG A 99 28.30 29.20 25.32
CA ARG A 99 28.52 30.45 24.58
C ARG A 99 29.91 30.39 23.96
N ARG A 100 29.95 30.29 22.62
CA ARG A 100 31.16 30.41 21.82
C ARG A 100 31.81 31.75 22.13
N ARG A 101 32.95 31.71 22.81
CA ARG A 101 33.77 32.88 23.17
C ARG A 101 34.20 33.56 21.87
N GLN A 102 33.57 34.67 21.52
CA GLN A 102 34.09 35.57 20.49
C GLN A 102 35.42 36.12 21.00
N LYS A 103 36.52 35.74 20.34
CA LYS A 103 37.80 36.41 20.52
C LYS A 103 37.68 37.76 19.81
N ASN A 104 37.49 38.82 20.59
CA ASN A 104 37.65 40.17 20.09
C ASN A 104 39.14 40.39 19.85
N THR A 105 39.57 40.35 18.59
CA THR A 105 40.83 40.97 18.18
C THR A 105 40.56 42.45 17.99
N ALA A 106 40.63 43.20 19.09
CA ALA A 106 40.74 44.64 19.04
C ALA A 106 42.22 45.00 18.90
N SER A 107 42.49 45.72 17.82
CA SER A 107 43.66 46.51 17.51
C SER A 107 44.06 47.39 18.70
N ASP A 108 45.35 47.40 19.05
CA ASP A 108 46.12 48.61 19.40
C ASP A 108 47.58 48.17 19.66
N THR A 109 48.53 48.54 18.77
CA THR A 109 49.32 49.78 18.78
C THR A 109 50.61 49.60 19.59
N VAL A 110 51.77 49.80 18.96
CA VAL A 110 52.85 50.69 19.44
C VAL A 110 53.84 50.94 18.28
N SER A 111 54.05 52.23 18.07
CA SER A 111 55.12 52.95 17.37
C SER A 111 56.49 52.28 17.21
N ARG A 112 57.05 52.37 16.00
CA ARG A 112 58.32 53.06 15.73
C ARG A 112 58.47 53.36 14.25
#